data_AF-G9EPP8-F1
#
_entry.id   AF-G9EPP8-F1
#
_cell.length_a   1.000
_cell.length_b   1.000
_cell.length_c   1.000
_cell.angle_alpha   90.00
_cell.angle_beta   90.00
_cell.angle_gamma   90.00
#
_symmetry.space_group_name_H-M   'P 1'
#
loop_
_entity.id
_entity.type
_entity.pdbx_description
1 polymer ?
#
loop_
_entity_poly.entity_id
_entity_poly.type
_entity_poly.pdbx_seq_one_letter_code
_entity_poly.pdbx_strand_id
1 'polypeptide(L)'
;MHENGFLHMDAHFHNILADEGDIYLSDFGLALSKKFDLSMTEHNFVKDHENYDRCSYSVNLLHGILTTYAGKDHWEKTLSDYLANKHSIKLPDKINEILFKNAPIAEKMHTFYKEIQKDKSTPFPSNHMNGMLETVRQENFYDSN
;
A
#
# COMPACT_ATOMS: atom_id res chain seq x y z
N MET A 1 7.32 8.68 -5.44
CA MET A 1 8.49 8.08 -4.75
C MET A 1 9.30 7.21 -5.72
N HIS A 2 8.71 6.14 -6.26
CA HIS A 2 9.33 5.22 -7.22
C HIS A 2 10.07 5.90 -8.39
N GLU A 3 9.41 6.78 -9.14
CA GLU A 3 10.00 7.47 -10.31
C GLU A 3 11.25 8.31 -9.97
N ASN A 4 11.38 8.74 -8.72
CA ASN A 4 12.53 9.50 -8.23
C ASN A 4 13.64 8.60 -7.65
N GLY A 5 13.51 7.28 -7.77
CA GLY A 5 14.44 6.32 -7.17
C GLY A 5 14.50 6.41 -5.65
N PHE A 6 13.38 6.76 -5.02
CA PHE A 6 13.23 6.89 -3.57
C PHE A 6 12.23 5.85 -3.06
N LEU A 7 12.60 5.19 -1.96
CA LEU A 7 11.85 4.12 -1.30
C LEU A 7 11.80 4.44 0.20
N HIS A 8 10.60 4.62 0.77
CA HIS A 8 10.42 5.02 2.17
C HIS A 8 10.35 3.82 3.12
N MET A 9 9.75 2.70 2.68
CA MET A 9 9.53 1.46 3.43
C MET A 9 8.58 1.53 4.63
N ASP A 10 8.08 2.72 5.00
CA ASP A 10 7.17 2.90 6.14
C ASP A 10 6.24 4.13 5.98
N ALA A 11 5.76 4.36 4.75
CA ALA A 11 4.90 5.49 4.41
C ALA A 11 3.42 5.26 4.81
N HIS A 12 3.16 4.95 6.08
CA HIS A 12 1.79 4.85 6.61
C HIS A 12 1.24 6.24 7.01
N PHE A 13 -0.07 6.37 7.22
CA PHE A 13 -0.70 7.68 7.44
C PHE A 13 -0.21 8.48 8.66
N HIS A 14 0.43 7.87 9.66
CA HIS A 14 1.07 8.65 10.74
C HIS A 14 2.44 9.25 10.35
N ASN A 15 3.04 8.78 9.25
CA ASN A 15 4.31 9.25 8.69
C ASN A 15 4.09 10.12 7.45
N ILE A 16 2.82 10.46 7.15
CA ILE A 16 2.43 11.36 6.07
C ILE A 16 1.74 12.55 6.71
N LEU A 17 2.33 13.72 6.55
CA LEU A 17 1.80 14.99 7.01
C LEU A 17 1.24 15.74 5.80
N ALA A 18 0.14 16.47 6.00
CA ALA A 18 -0.45 17.29 4.95
C ALA A 18 -0.76 18.68 5.50
N ASP A 19 -0.53 19.70 4.67
CA ASP A 19 -1.02 21.06 4.87
C ASP A 19 -1.99 21.45 3.72
N GLU A 20 -2.27 22.75 3.56
CA GLU A 20 -3.25 23.24 2.57
C GLU A 20 -2.89 22.92 1.10
N GLY A 21 -1.62 22.66 0.79
CA GLY A 21 -1.16 22.44 -0.59
C GLY A 21 -0.21 21.26 -0.77
N ASP A 22 0.44 20.82 0.30
CA ASP A 22 1.58 19.92 0.23
C ASP A 22 1.41 18.67 1.09
N ILE A 23 2.09 17.61 0.66
CA ILE A 23 2.22 16.35 1.39
C ILE A 23 3.70 16.17 1.73
N TYR A 24 3.97 15.95 3.01
CA TYR A 24 5.30 15.71 3.54
C TYR A 24 5.41 14.28 4.06
N LEU A 25 6.57 13.69 3.86
CA LEU A 25 6.93 12.39 4.43
C LEU A 25 7.80 12.62 5.66
N SER A 26 7.63 11.80 6.69
CA SER A 26 8.44 11.82 7.90
C SER A 26 8.90 10.42 8.27
N ASP A 27 9.84 10.33 9.20
CA ASP A 27 10.44 9.06 9.65
C ASP A 27 11.16 8.29 8.53
N PHE A 28 12.31 8.83 8.12
CA PHE A 28 13.14 8.25 7.08
C PHE A 28 14.06 7.12 7.59
N GLY A 29 13.80 6.55 8.77
CA GLY A 29 14.69 5.56 9.40
C GLY A 29 14.90 4.27 8.60
N LEU A 30 13.99 3.95 7.68
CA LEU A 30 14.06 2.79 6.78
C LEU A 30 14.21 3.18 5.30
N ALA A 31 14.38 4.46 5.00
CA ALA A 31 14.33 4.97 3.64
C ALA A 31 15.65 4.77 2.89
N LEU A 32 15.55 4.54 1.58
CA LEU A 32 16.67 4.43 0.65
C LEU A 32 16.44 5.33 -0.57
N SER A 33 17.51 5.94 -1.08
CA SER A 33 17.47 6.70 -2.33
C SER A 33 18.67 6.43 -3.20
N LYS A 34 18.43 6.22 -4.50
CA LYS A 34 19.47 6.09 -5.53
C LYS A 34 20.31 7.36 -5.73
N LYS A 35 19.96 8.46 -5.04
CA LYS A 35 20.74 9.71 -5.02
C LYS A 35 21.90 9.68 -4.01
N PHE A 36 21.95 8.68 -3.13
CA PHE A 36 23.07 8.44 -2.21
C PHE A 36 23.97 7.31 -2.71
N ASP A 37 25.14 7.17 -2.10
CA ASP A 37 26.06 6.06 -2.34
C ASP A 37 25.49 4.80 -1.67
N LEU A 38 24.97 3.88 -2.49
CA LEU A 38 24.37 2.63 -2.05
C LEU A 38 25.30 1.47 -2.40
N SER A 39 25.40 0.51 -1.48
CA SER A 39 26.01 -0.78 -1.78
C SER A 39 25.23 -1.53 -2.86
N MET A 40 25.87 -2.52 -3.50
CA MET A 40 25.19 -3.39 -4.46
C MET A 40 23.96 -4.09 -3.87
N THR A 41 24.04 -4.48 -2.59
CA THR A 41 22.92 -5.10 -1.86
C THR A 41 21.74 -4.13 -1.73
N GLU A 42 21.98 -2.87 -1.37
CA GLU A 42 20.92 -1.85 -1.27
C GLU A 42 20.33 -1.48 -2.63
N HIS A 43 21.15 -1.44 -3.69
CA HIS A 43 20.65 -1.25 -5.05
C HIS A 43 19.69 -2.37 -5.48
N ASN A 44 20.04 -3.62 -5.21
CA ASN A 44 19.16 -4.76 -5.48
C ASN A 44 17.90 -4.70 -4.62
N PHE A 45 18.03 -4.34 -3.33
CA PHE A 45 16.89 -4.16 -2.45
C PHE A 45 15.91 -3.10 -2.98
N VAL A 46 16.38 -1.93 -3.39
CA VAL A 46 15.53 -0.87 -3.97
C VAL A 46 14.84 -1.35 -5.24
N LYS A 47 15.54 -2.10 -6.09
CA LYS A 47 14.95 -2.66 -7.31
C LYS A 47 13.85 -3.67 -7.01
N ASP A 48 14.10 -4.58 -6.07
CA ASP A 48 13.15 -5.64 -5.71
C ASP A 48 11.94 -5.09 -4.93
N HIS A 49 12.05 -3.89 -4.34
CA HIS A 49 11.01 -3.27 -3.53
C HIS A 49 10.47 -1.96 -4.13
N GLU A 50 10.70 -1.70 -5.42
CA GLU A 50 10.44 -0.39 -6.03
C GLU A 50 8.98 0.09 -5.92
N ASN A 51 8.03 -0.86 -5.84
CA ASN A 51 6.60 -0.62 -5.66
C ASN A 51 6.09 -0.91 -4.24
N TYR A 52 6.98 -1.20 -3.29
CA TYR A 52 6.59 -1.54 -1.91
C TYR A 52 5.72 -0.45 -1.29
N ASP A 53 6.14 0.82 -1.37
CA ASP A 53 5.39 1.94 -0.78
C ASP A 53 4.00 2.08 -1.39
N ARG A 54 3.86 1.84 -2.71
CA ARG A 54 2.56 1.87 -3.41
C ARG A 54 1.65 0.74 -2.96
N CYS A 55 2.20 -0.45 -2.71
CA CYS A 55 1.45 -1.60 -2.19
C CYS A 55 1.07 -1.42 -0.72
N SER A 56 2.01 -0.95 0.10
CA SER A 56 1.81 -0.59 1.50
C SER A 56 0.72 0.48 1.65
N TYR A 57 0.73 1.49 0.78
CA TYR A 57 -0.34 2.49 0.72
C TYR A 57 -1.73 1.87 0.58
N SER A 58 -1.92 0.89 -0.31
CA SER A 58 -3.23 0.26 -0.51
C SER A 58 -3.80 -0.33 0.78
N VAL A 59 -3.00 -1.10 1.52
CA VAL A 59 -3.46 -1.71 2.77
C VAL A 59 -3.64 -0.68 3.89
N ASN A 60 -2.75 0.32 3.99
CA ASN A 60 -2.88 1.40 4.97
C ASN A 60 -4.12 2.26 4.70
N LEU A 61 -4.46 2.50 3.43
CA LEU A 61 -5.67 3.21 3.01
C LEU A 61 -6.93 2.47 3.44
N LEU A 62 -7.04 1.19 3.08
CA LEU A 62 -8.19 0.37 3.48
C LEU A 62 -8.28 0.24 5.00
N HIS A 63 -7.16 0.00 5.67
CA HIS A 63 -7.12 -0.07 7.13
C HIS A 63 -7.61 1.22 7.77
N GLY A 64 -7.07 2.38 7.38
CA GLY A 64 -7.46 3.67 7.94
C GLY A 64 -8.94 3.98 7.75
N ILE A 65 -9.46 3.79 6.53
CA ILE A 65 -10.87 4.09 6.24
C ILE A 65 -11.79 3.07 6.92
N LEU A 66 -11.58 1.77 6.71
CA LEU A 66 -12.49 0.75 7.24
C LEU A 66 -12.53 0.77 8.78
N THR A 67 -11.39 0.97 9.45
CA THR A 67 -11.37 1.07 10.92
C THR A 67 -12.00 2.36 11.44
N THR A 68 -12.00 3.44 10.66
CA THR A 68 -12.71 4.68 11.02
C THR A 68 -14.23 4.46 11.05
N TYR A 69 -14.77 3.67 10.11
CA TYR A 69 -16.22 3.46 10.00
C TYR A 69 -16.74 2.23 10.75
N ALA A 70 -15.97 1.14 10.82
CA ALA A 70 -16.37 -0.12 11.44
C ALA A 70 -15.82 -0.29 12.87
N GLY A 71 -14.90 0.58 13.30
CA GLY A 71 -14.14 0.42 14.53
C GLY A 71 -12.78 -0.26 14.29
N LYS A 72 -11.85 -0.06 15.24
CA LYS A 72 -10.47 -0.56 15.15
C LYS A 72 -10.33 -2.04 15.44
N ASP A 73 -11.33 -2.64 16.07
CA ASP A 73 -11.31 -4.04 16.44
C ASP A 73 -11.55 -4.93 15.21
N HIS A 74 -10.97 -6.14 15.24
CA HIS A 74 -11.23 -7.19 14.25
C HIS A 74 -10.89 -6.85 12.78
N TRP A 75 -9.80 -6.11 12.53
CA TRP A 75 -9.33 -5.76 11.18
C TRP A 75 -9.44 -6.89 10.15
N GLU A 76 -8.97 -8.10 10.47
CA GLU A 76 -9.00 -9.23 9.53
C GLU A 76 -10.43 -9.57 9.08
N LYS A 77 -11.39 -9.56 10.01
CA LYS A 77 -12.79 -9.80 9.71
C LYS A 77 -13.37 -8.65 8.88
N THR A 78 -13.07 -7.41 9.26
CA THR A 78 -13.54 -6.21 8.56
C THR A 78 -13.06 -6.19 7.10
N LEU A 79 -11.78 -6.48 6.86
CA LEU A 79 -11.23 -6.59 5.51
C LEU A 79 -11.89 -7.72 4.72
N SER A 80 -12.03 -8.91 5.32
CA SER A 80 -12.67 -10.06 4.69
C SER A 80 -14.14 -9.79 4.31
N ASP A 81 -14.91 -9.20 5.22
CA ASP A 81 -16.30 -8.80 4.96
C ASP A 81 -16.38 -7.72 3.88
N TYR A 82 -15.44 -6.77 3.84
CA TYR A 82 -15.34 -5.76 2.78
C TYR A 82 -15.12 -6.41 1.41
N LEU A 83 -14.09 -7.27 1.29
CA LEU A 83 -13.74 -7.98 0.05
C LEU A 83 -14.86 -8.91 -0.43
N ALA A 84 -15.62 -9.51 0.50
CA ALA A 84 -16.75 -10.37 0.19
C ALA A 84 -18.07 -9.60 -0.09
N ASN A 85 -18.07 -8.26 -0.05
CA ASN A 85 -19.26 -7.42 -0.12
C ASN A 85 -20.35 -7.80 0.92
N LYS A 86 -19.92 -8.20 2.12
CA LYS A 86 -20.76 -8.61 3.27
C LYS A 86 -20.77 -7.57 4.39
N HIS A 87 -20.17 -6.40 4.16
CA HIS A 87 -20.07 -5.34 5.15
C HIS A 87 -21.34 -4.50 5.23
N SER A 88 -21.65 -3.98 6.43
CA SER A 88 -22.75 -3.02 6.63
C SER A 88 -22.30 -1.55 6.54
N ILE A 89 -21.02 -1.32 6.25
CA ILE A 89 -20.41 0.00 6.22
C ILE A 89 -21.00 0.84 5.08
N LYS A 90 -21.54 2.02 5.42
CA LYS A 90 -22.00 3.01 4.45
C LYS A 90 -20.88 4.01 4.17
N LEU A 91 -20.24 3.87 3.02
CA LEU A 91 -19.18 4.77 2.55
C LEU A 91 -19.73 5.69 1.45
N PRO A 92 -19.24 6.95 1.35
CA PRO A 92 -19.49 7.78 0.17
C PRO A 92 -19.00 7.10 -1.11
N ASP A 93 -19.69 7.29 -2.23
CA ASP A 93 -19.40 6.59 -3.49
C ASP A 93 -17.96 6.76 -3.96
N LYS A 94 -17.41 7.97 -3.84
CA LYS A 94 -16.03 8.24 -4.23
C LYS A 94 -15.00 7.48 -3.37
N ILE A 95 -15.31 7.31 -2.08
CA ILE A 95 -14.46 6.51 -1.18
C ILE A 95 -14.55 5.03 -1.56
N ASN A 96 -15.76 4.51 -1.85
CA ASN A 96 -15.94 3.14 -2.33
C ASN A 96 -15.14 2.88 -3.61
N GLU A 97 -15.18 3.78 -4.59
CA GLU A 97 -14.43 3.67 -5.84
C GLU A 97 -12.91 3.56 -5.57
N ILE A 98 -12.38 4.42 -4.70
CA ILE A 98 -10.95 4.42 -4.37
C ILE A 98 -10.57 3.13 -3.63
N LEU A 99 -11.38 2.70 -2.65
CA LEU A 99 -11.12 1.46 -1.90
C LEU A 99 -11.17 0.24 -2.83
N PHE A 100 -12.17 0.17 -3.70
CA PHE A 100 -12.34 -0.92 -4.66
C PHE A 100 -11.09 -1.09 -5.54
N LYS A 101 -10.57 0.02 -6.09
CA LYS A 101 -9.35 0.05 -6.91
C LYS A 101 -8.10 -0.43 -6.17
N ASN A 102 -8.05 -0.28 -4.84
CA ASN A 102 -6.90 -0.68 -4.03
C ASN A 102 -7.08 -2.03 -3.32
N ALA A 103 -8.30 -2.58 -3.31
CA ALA A 103 -8.66 -3.75 -2.53
C ALA A 103 -7.83 -5.02 -2.88
N PRO A 104 -7.60 -5.36 -4.16
CA PRO A 104 -6.80 -6.55 -4.49
C PRO A 104 -5.36 -6.44 -3.99
N ILE A 105 -4.74 -5.26 -4.15
CA ILE A 105 -3.37 -5.01 -3.67
C ILE A 105 -3.33 -5.06 -2.14
N ALA A 106 -4.32 -4.46 -1.47
CA ALA A 106 -4.41 -4.45 -0.03
C ALA A 106 -4.57 -5.87 0.56
N GLU A 107 -5.38 -6.74 -0.06
CA GLU A 107 -5.52 -8.14 0.34
C GLU A 107 -4.18 -8.88 0.23
N LYS A 108 -3.48 -8.72 -0.90
CA LYS A 108 -2.17 -9.36 -1.10
C LYS A 108 -1.13 -8.84 -0.11
N MET A 109 -1.13 -7.53 0.16
CA MET A 109 -0.19 -6.91 1.10
C MET A 109 -0.48 -7.33 2.54
N HIS A 110 -1.77 -7.42 2.92
CA HIS A 110 -2.18 -7.94 4.22
C HIS A 110 -1.73 -9.39 4.41
N THR A 111 -1.89 -10.23 3.38
CA THR A 111 -1.39 -11.62 3.38
C THR A 111 0.13 -11.64 3.58
N PHE A 112 0.88 -10.83 2.82
CA PHE A 112 2.33 -10.72 2.99
C PHE A 112 2.72 -10.28 4.40
N TYR A 113 2.04 -9.29 4.98
CA TYR A 113 2.28 -8.86 6.35
C TYR A 113 2.04 -9.97 7.38
N LYS A 114 1.04 -10.83 7.19
CA LYS A 114 0.84 -11.99 8.06
C LYS A 114 1.98 -13.00 7.96
N GLU A 115 2.49 -13.24 6.76
CA GLU A 115 3.59 -14.19 6.57
C GLU A 115 4.93 -13.65 7.08
N ILE A 116 5.28 -12.38 6.80
CA ILE A 116 6.52 -11.78 7.32
C ILE A 116 6.51 -11.58 8.84
N GLN A 117 5.33 -11.52 9.47
CA GLN A 117 5.20 -11.54 10.93
C GLN A 117 5.61 -12.89 11.51
N LYS A 118 5.30 -14.00 10.82
CA LYS A 118 5.65 -15.37 11.23
C LYS A 118 7.12 -15.69 10.92
N ASP A 119 7.59 -15.26 9.75
CA ASP A 119 8.95 -15.51 9.28
C ASP A 119 9.53 -14.25 8.63
N LYS A 120 10.53 -13.65 9.29
CA LYS A 120 11.20 -12.42 8.83
C LYS A 120 12.01 -12.61 7.55
N SER A 121 12.25 -13.85 7.11
CA SER A 121 12.88 -14.15 5.83
C SER A 121 11.90 -14.19 4.66
N THR A 122 10.59 -14.03 4.90
CA THR A 122 9.56 -14.02 3.86
C THR A 122 9.84 -12.90 2.85
N PRO A 123 10.08 -13.22 1.56
CA PRO A 123 10.40 -12.21 0.56
C PRO A 123 9.16 -11.40 0.19
N PHE A 124 9.36 -10.11 -0.10
CA PHE A 124 8.32 -9.28 -0.70
C PHE A 124 7.95 -9.84 -2.09
N PRO A 125 6.66 -10.09 -2.37
CA PRO A 125 6.22 -10.74 -3.61
C PRO A 125 6.19 -9.74 -4.80
N SER A 126 7.32 -9.13 -5.11
CA SER A 126 7.47 -8.02 -6.05
C SER A 126 6.88 -8.30 -7.44
N ASN A 127 7.24 -9.42 -8.07
CA ASN A 127 6.73 -9.80 -9.39
C ASN A 127 5.19 -9.87 -9.44
N HIS A 128 4.58 -10.46 -8.41
CA HIS A 128 3.12 -10.57 -8.34
C HIS A 128 2.47 -9.22 -8.12
N MET A 129 3.03 -8.41 -7.21
CA MET A 129 2.54 -7.06 -6.92
C MET A 129 2.62 -6.14 -8.15
N ASN A 130 3.72 -6.22 -8.91
CA ASN A 130 3.92 -5.43 -10.12
C ASN A 130 2.85 -5.76 -11.16
N GLY A 131 2.61 -7.05 -11.42
CA GLY A 131 1.55 -7.48 -12.35
C GLY A 131 0.16 -6.99 -11.93
N MET A 132 -0.16 -7.04 -10.63
CA MET A 132 -1.45 -6.53 -10.13
C MET A 132 -1.58 -5.00 -10.30
N LEU A 133 -0.50 -4.25 -10.04
CA LEU A 133 -0.49 -2.79 -10.22
C LEU A 133 -0.65 -2.39 -11.69
N GLU A 134 -0.06 -3.16 -12.61
CA GLU A 134 -0.24 -2.96 -14.06
C GLU A 134 -1.70 -3.17 -14.49
N THR A 135 -2.35 -4.22 -14.01
CA THR A 135 -3.78 -4.46 -14.27
C THR A 135 -4.65 -3.30 -13.79
N VAL A 136 -4.44 -2.85 -12.54
CA VAL A 136 -5.18 -1.69 -11.98
C VAL A 136 -4.93 -0.42 -12.80
N ARG A 137 -3.71 -0.20 -13.29
CA ARG A 137 -3.40 0.96 -14.14
C ARG A 137 -4.13 0.91 -15.48
N GLN A 138 -4.24 -0.27 -16.08
CA GLN A 138 -4.93 -0.46 -17.36
C GLN A 138 -6.43 -0.25 -17.24
N GLU A 139 -7.07 -0.77 -16.18
CA GLU A 139 -8.51 -0.58 -15.92
C GLU A 139 -8.88 0.91 -15.81
N ASN A 140 -8.06 1.71 -15.11
CA ASN A 140 -8.29 3.17 -15.01
C ASN A 140 -8.16 3.91 -16.36
N PHE A 141 -7.40 3.37 -17.32
CA PHE A 141 -7.22 3.97 -18.65
C PHE A 141 -8.42 3.73 -19.59
N TYR A 142 -9.18 2.66 -19.35
CA TYR A 142 -10.39 2.36 -20.12
C TYR A 142 -11.64 3.05 -19.58
N ASP A 143 -11.70 3.33 -18.27
CA ASP A 143 -12.83 4.06 -17.65
C ASP A 143 -12.77 5.59 -17.85
N SER A 144 -11.72 6.12 -18.47
CA SER A 144 -11.50 7.56 -18.66
C SER A 144 -11.55 8.04 -20.12
N ASN A 145 -12.03 7.18 -21.04
CA ASN A 145 -12.29 7.50 -22.45
C ASN A 145 -13.78 7.45 -22.81
#